data_AF-A0A0G0BZ63-F1
#
_entry.id   AF-A0A0G0BZ63-F1
#
_cell.length_a   1.000
_cell.length_b   1.000
_cell.length_c   1.000
_cell.angle_alpha   90.00
_cell.angle_beta   90.00
_cell.angle_gamma   90.00
#
_symmetry.space_group_name_H-M   'P 1'
#
loop_
_entity.id
_entity.type
_entity.pdbx_description
1 polymer ?
#
loop_
_entity_poly.entity_id
_entity_poly.type
_entity_poly.pdbx_seq_one_letter_code
_entity_poly.pdbx_strand_id
1 'polypeptide(L)'
;MIKEKIKENKGIIVIQTLVFGVVVVIIIGALSGWAATTTKAGRIAFNREQAFQSAEAGVDYYRWHLAHASTDYQDGTGTTGPYIHDLEDKDGNIIGQFSLDITAPGLGSTLVKIKSIGTSAFDSSYQRKILSQVAKPSIAKYSVAGNNAMRFGAGTEVFGPIHVNGGIRFDGLAHNIVTSGATTYTDGDWDACTKSNSYGVHTCLSPADPTSPTTLPSRPDVFEAGRLISQPTIDFSGFTTDLAILKSNAQTSNGFYRDAAGSGYVGYHIVLKTNDTFDLYKINSWASLGDCSGTSSSWSVNTQTLQGNYQFPSNGIIFIEDNVVIDGQINGARLTITAADLPVPSNPANYKNVIINNDLSYTSYDSTDSIGLIGQKGVMVGMISEDNLKIDAALIAQNDRVGRFYYIGGSCTYKNRSVNLRCKLALRSTT
;
A
#
# COMPACT_ATOMS: atom_id res chain seq x y z
N MET A 1 -59.34 -46.99 86.45
CA MET A 1 -58.37 -45.98 85.98
C MET A 1 -57.50 -46.65 84.92
N ILE A 2 -57.70 -46.31 83.65
CA ILE A 2 -57.09 -46.96 82.49
C ILE A 2 -55.66 -46.43 82.35
N LYS A 3 -54.64 -47.31 82.41
CA LYS A 3 -53.27 -46.96 82.00
C LYS A 3 -53.12 -47.26 80.51
N GLU A 4 -53.08 -46.22 79.69
CA GLU A 4 -52.73 -46.32 78.28
C GLU A 4 -51.32 -46.90 78.10
N LYS A 5 -51.21 -47.93 77.25
CA LYS A 5 -49.92 -48.42 76.74
C LYS A 5 -49.48 -47.49 75.61
N ILE A 6 -48.45 -46.69 75.85
CA ILE A 6 -47.74 -45.94 74.80
C ILE A 6 -47.07 -46.96 73.87
N LYS A 7 -47.52 -47.04 72.61
CA LYS A 7 -46.84 -47.81 71.55
C LYS A 7 -45.57 -47.04 71.14
N GLU A 8 -44.40 -47.58 71.46
CA GLU A 8 -43.14 -47.06 70.93
C GLU A 8 -42.97 -47.44 69.45
N ASN A 9 -43.03 -46.45 68.56
CA ASN A 9 -42.79 -46.59 67.12
C ASN A 9 -41.28 -46.79 66.82
N LYS A 10 -40.74 -47.96 67.16
CA LYS A 10 -39.30 -48.29 67.05
C LYS A 10 -38.75 -48.49 65.62
N GLY A 11 -39.54 -48.24 64.57
CA GLY A 11 -39.13 -48.42 63.16
C GLY A 11 -39.00 -47.13 62.33
N ILE A 12 -39.62 -46.01 62.78
CA ILE A 12 -39.70 -44.77 61.98
C ILE A 12 -38.33 -44.08 61.83
N ILE A 13 -37.51 -44.14 62.88
CA ILE A 13 -36.18 -43.53 62.91
C ILE A 13 -35.25 -44.22 61.89
N VAL A 14 -35.35 -45.54 61.73
CA VAL A 14 -34.52 -46.30 60.77
C VAL A 14 -34.84 -45.89 59.33
N ILE A 15 -36.12 -45.71 59.00
CA ILE A 15 -36.56 -45.28 57.66
C ILE A 15 -36.09 -43.85 57.38
N GLN A 16 -36.23 -42.92 58.35
CA GLN A 16 -35.72 -41.55 58.21
C GLN A 16 -34.21 -41.52 57.98
N THR A 17 -33.43 -42.27 58.78
CA THR A 17 -31.96 -42.33 58.62
C THR A 17 -31.56 -42.91 57.26
N LEU A 18 -32.29 -43.91 56.76
CA LEU A 18 -32.02 -44.52 55.46
C LEU A 18 -32.33 -43.56 54.31
N VAL A 19 -33.46 -42.84 54.37
CA VAL A 19 -33.81 -41.80 53.39
C VAL A 19 -32.80 -40.66 53.41
N PHE A 20 -32.42 -40.15 54.59
CA PHE A 20 -31.38 -39.12 54.71
C PHE A 20 -30.02 -39.62 54.20
N GLY A 21 -29.65 -40.87 54.49
CA GLY A 21 -28.44 -41.49 53.97
C GLY A 21 -28.41 -41.55 52.44
N VAL A 22 -29.51 -41.98 51.82
CA VAL A 22 -29.64 -42.01 50.34
C VAL A 22 -29.56 -40.61 49.74
N VAL A 23 -30.25 -39.63 50.33
CA VAL A 23 -30.19 -38.23 49.87
C VAL A 23 -28.77 -37.67 49.97
N VAL A 24 -28.07 -37.92 51.06
CA VAL A 24 -26.67 -37.49 51.25
C VAL A 24 -25.76 -38.13 50.19
N VAL A 25 -25.90 -39.42 49.91
CA VAL A 25 -25.11 -40.11 48.86
C VAL A 25 -25.37 -39.51 47.48
N ILE A 26 -26.63 -39.21 47.14
CA ILE A 26 -26.99 -38.57 45.86
C ILE A 26 -26.36 -37.17 45.77
N ILE A 27 -26.45 -36.37 46.84
CA ILE A 27 -25.87 -35.01 46.87
C ILE A 27 -24.34 -35.07 46.73
N ILE A 28 -23.67 -35.96 47.46
CA ILE A 28 -22.21 -36.13 47.37
C ILE A 28 -21.80 -36.57 45.96
N GLY A 29 -22.55 -37.49 45.36
CA GLY A 29 -22.32 -37.94 43.98
C GLY A 29 -22.49 -36.80 42.97
N ALA A 30 -23.55 -36.01 43.09
CA ALA A 30 -23.82 -34.86 42.24
C ALA A 30 -22.75 -33.77 42.37
N LEU A 31 -22.36 -33.42 43.61
CA LEU A 31 -21.30 -32.43 43.87
C LEU A 31 -19.93 -32.90 43.37
N SER A 32 -19.60 -34.18 43.54
CA SER A 32 -18.34 -34.74 43.05
C SER A 32 -18.28 -34.75 41.51
N GLY A 33 -19.39 -35.13 40.86
CA GLY A 33 -19.51 -35.08 39.40
C GLY A 33 -19.44 -33.65 38.86
N TRP A 34 -20.07 -32.70 39.53
CA TRP A 34 -19.98 -31.27 39.20
C TRP A 34 -18.55 -30.74 39.40
N ALA A 35 -17.87 -31.07 40.48
CA ALA A 35 -16.49 -30.65 40.72
C ALA A 35 -15.52 -31.23 39.66
N ALA A 36 -15.68 -32.50 39.30
CA ALA A 36 -14.86 -33.15 38.27
C ALA A 36 -15.07 -32.51 36.88
N THR A 37 -16.33 -32.25 36.51
CA THR A 37 -16.65 -31.60 35.23
C THR A 37 -16.17 -30.15 35.18
N THR A 38 -16.32 -29.40 36.27
CA THR A 38 -15.84 -28.01 36.37
C THR A 38 -14.31 -27.94 36.28
N THR A 39 -13.59 -28.86 36.93
CA THR A 39 -12.13 -28.96 36.85
C THR A 39 -11.67 -29.29 35.44
N LYS A 40 -12.35 -30.24 34.77
CA LYS A 40 -12.04 -30.60 33.37
C LYS A 40 -12.29 -29.42 32.42
N ALA A 41 -13.41 -28.70 32.60
CA ALA A 41 -13.72 -27.51 31.82
C ALA A 41 -12.65 -26.42 32.03
N GLY A 42 -12.21 -26.21 33.26
CA GLY A 42 -11.13 -25.27 33.60
C GLY A 42 -9.81 -25.63 32.90
N ARG A 43 -9.41 -26.90 32.91
CA ARG A 43 -8.20 -27.37 32.19
C ARG A 43 -8.30 -27.18 30.68
N ILE A 44 -9.46 -27.47 30.09
CA ILE A 44 -9.69 -27.25 28.66
C ILE A 44 -9.60 -25.76 28.32
N ALA A 45 -10.22 -24.89 29.12
CA ALA A 45 -10.15 -23.45 28.92
C ALA A 45 -8.71 -22.94 29.02
N PHE A 46 -7.98 -23.38 30.05
CA PHE A 46 -6.58 -23.04 30.26
C PHE A 46 -5.69 -23.48 29.09
N ASN A 47 -5.76 -24.75 28.66
CA ASN A 47 -4.94 -25.25 27.55
C ASN A 47 -5.28 -24.54 26.23
N ARG A 48 -6.55 -24.19 26.00
CA ARG A 48 -6.96 -23.43 24.81
C ARG A 48 -6.41 -22.01 24.81
N GLU A 49 -6.39 -21.36 25.97
CA GLU A 49 -5.85 -20.02 26.15
C GLU A 49 -4.33 -20.03 25.99
N GLN A 50 -3.63 -20.96 26.64
CA GLN A 50 -2.18 -21.11 26.49
C GLN A 50 -1.78 -21.37 25.03
N ALA A 51 -2.49 -22.27 24.33
CA ALA A 51 -2.24 -22.50 22.91
C ALA A 51 -2.50 -21.26 22.04
N PHE A 52 -3.46 -20.41 22.42
CA PHE A 52 -3.74 -19.15 21.73
C PHE A 52 -2.61 -18.14 21.93
N GLN A 53 -2.16 -17.96 23.18
CA GLN A 53 -1.03 -17.10 23.53
C GLN A 53 0.27 -17.53 22.84
N SER A 54 0.56 -18.85 22.80
CA SER A 54 1.68 -19.39 22.01
C SER A 54 1.56 -19.00 20.54
N ALA A 55 0.36 -19.10 19.95
CA ALA A 55 0.14 -18.74 18.55
C ALA A 55 0.34 -17.23 18.31
N GLU A 56 -0.14 -16.37 19.21
CA GLU A 56 0.07 -14.91 19.15
C GLU A 56 1.55 -14.55 19.25
N ALA A 57 2.27 -15.17 20.19
CA ALA A 57 3.71 -14.99 20.34
C ALA A 57 4.46 -15.29 19.05
N GLY A 58 4.09 -16.37 18.34
CA GLY A 58 4.68 -16.68 17.03
C GLY A 58 4.38 -15.64 15.95
N VAL A 59 3.17 -15.06 15.93
CA VAL A 59 2.86 -13.97 15.00
C VAL A 59 3.69 -12.74 15.30
N ASP A 60 3.79 -12.34 16.57
CA ASP A 60 4.52 -11.14 16.95
C ASP A 60 6.04 -11.29 16.80
N TYR A 61 6.59 -12.47 17.12
CA TYR A 61 7.98 -12.82 16.82
C TYR A 61 8.27 -12.64 15.33
N TYR A 62 7.45 -13.23 14.45
CA TYR A 62 7.75 -13.18 13.02
C TYR A 62 7.50 -11.80 12.40
N ARG A 63 6.58 -11.02 12.97
CA ARG A 63 6.42 -9.59 12.63
C ARG A 63 7.65 -8.78 12.98
N TRP A 64 8.22 -9.00 14.17
CA TRP A 64 9.49 -8.39 14.57
C TRP A 64 10.64 -8.85 13.66
N HIS A 65 10.69 -10.13 13.33
CA HIS A 65 11.71 -10.70 12.43
C HIS A 65 11.67 -10.02 11.07
N LEU A 66 10.50 -9.97 10.42
CA LEU A 66 10.33 -9.30 9.12
C LEU A 66 10.62 -7.79 9.16
N ALA A 67 10.47 -7.14 10.32
CA ALA A 67 10.83 -5.73 10.48
C ALA A 67 12.36 -5.51 10.43
N HIS A 68 13.16 -6.51 10.82
CA HIS A 68 14.62 -6.44 10.85
C HIS A 68 15.27 -7.17 9.65
N ALA A 69 14.63 -8.22 9.15
CA ALA A 69 15.06 -9.05 8.04
C ALA A 69 13.93 -9.19 7.00
N SER A 70 13.66 -8.11 6.26
CA SER A 70 12.46 -7.98 5.41
C SER A 70 12.36 -8.96 4.24
N THR A 71 13.44 -9.66 3.90
CA THR A 71 13.49 -10.64 2.81
C THR A 71 13.61 -12.08 3.31
N ASP A 72 13.67 -12.28 4.63
CA ASP A 72 13.84 -13.59 5.21
C ASP A 72 12.48 -14.23 5.52
N TYR A 73 12.00 -15.03 4.59
CA TYR A 73 10.78 -15.84 4.72
C TYR A 73 11.09 -17.26 5.24
N GLN A 74 12.33 -17.51 5.67
CA GLN A 74 12.83 -18.81 6.10
C GLN A 74 13.37 -18.82 7.54
N ASP A 75 13.10 -17.77 8.30
CA ASP A 75 13.39 -17.69 9.73
C ASP A 75 14.89 -17.92 10.04
N GLY A 76 15.77 -17.42 9.16
CA GLY A 76 17.22 -17.55 9.26
C GLY A 76 17.76 -18.95 8.96
N THR A 77 16.91 -19.94 8.68
CA THR A 77 17.33 -21.33 8.50
C THR A 77 17.82 -21.64 7.08
N GLY A 78 17.39 -20.86 6.09
CA GLY A 78 17.67 -21.12 4.67
C GLY A 78 16.95 -22.36 4.11
N THR A 79 16.04 -22.95 4.88
CA THR A 79 15.30 -24.17 4.53
C THR A 79 13.80 -23.97 4.67
N THR A 80 13.01 -24.83 4.04
CA THR A 80 11.56 -24.77 4.17
C THR A 80 11.12 -25.23 5.55
N GLY A 81 10.23 -24.46 6.18
CA GLY A 81 9.63 -24.77 7.48
C GLY A 81 8.80 -26.06 7.51
N PRO A 82 8.09 -26.30 8.62
CA PRO A 82 7.73 -25.30 9.63
C PRO A 82 8.86 -24.98 10.62
N TYR A 83 8.90 -23.73 11.08
CA TYR A 83 9.89 -23.26 12.06
C TYR A 83 9.30 -23.35 13.47
N ILE A 84 9.92 -24.11 14.36
CA ILE A 84 9.40 -24.40 15.70
C ILE A 84 10.24 -23.64 16.73
N HIS A 85 9.56 -22.95 17.64
CA HIS A 85 10.16 -22.21 18.74
C HIS A 85 9.48 -22.54 20.05
N ASP A 86 10.28 -22.60 21.11
CA ASP A 86 9.81 -22.71 22.48
C ASP A 86 9.39 -21.32 23.00
N LEU A 87 8.26 -21.27 23.70
CA LEU A 87 7.83 -20.10 24.45
C LEU A 87 8.23 -20.29 25.91
N GLU A 88 9.10 -19.42 26.41
CA GLU A 88 9.63 -19.48 27.77
C GLU A 88 8.97 -18.45 28.71
N ASP A 89 8.84 -18.80 29.98
CA ASP A 89 8.51 -17.85 31.04
C ASP A 89 9.73 -17.01 31.45
N LYS A 90 9.52 -16.08 32.40
CA LYS A 90 10.59 -15.23 32.94
C LYS A 90 11.77 -15.98 33.57
N ASP A 91 11.59 -17.26 33.92
CA ASP A 91 12.57 -18.11 34.57
C ASP A 91 13.22 -19.10 33.58
N GLY A 92 12.85 -19.04 32.29
CA GLY A 92 13.36 -19.91 31.22
C GLY A 92 12.64 -21.26 31.10
N ASN A 93 11.50 -21.45 31.76
CA ASN A 93 10.74 -22.70 31.61
C ASN A 93 9.84 -22.64 30.38
N ILE A 94 9.79 -23.72 29.62
CA ILE A 94 8.92 -23.84 28.45
C ILE A 94 7.46 -23.90 28.89
N ILE A 95 6.69 -22.89 28.50
CA ILE A 95 5.25 -22.75 28.76
C ILE A 95 4.38 -22.98 27.53
N GLY A 96 4.99 -23.19 26.36
CA GLY A 96 4.32 -23.58 25.13
C GLY A 96 5.29 -23.70 23.97
N GLN A 97 4.78 -24.07 22.81
CA GLN A 97 5.52 -24.01 21.55
C GLN A 97 4.66 -23.33 20.49
N PHE A 98 5.32 -22.71 19.52
CA PHE A 98 4.67 -22.28 18.30
C PHE A 98 5.45 -22.75 17.07
N SER A 99 4.69 -23.00 16.02
CA SER A 99 5.19 -23.47 14.73
C SER A 99 4.74 -22.52 13.63
N LEU A 100 5.68 -22.05 12.82
CA LEU A 100 5.46 -21.03 11.81
C LEU A 100 5.47 -21.62 10.41
N ASP A 101 4.46 -21.24 9.65
CA ASP A 101 4.27 -21.55 8.23
C ASP A 101 4.14 -20.22 7.47
N ILE A 102 5.18 -19.88 6.71
CA ILE A 102 5.36 -18.56 6.10
C ILE A 102 5.19 -18.66 4.60
N THR A 103 4.22 -17.93 4.06
CA THR A 103 4.06 -17.79 2.61
C THR A 103 4.70 -16.49 2.17
N ALA A 104 5.79 -16.61 1.40
CA ALA A 104 6.46 -15.48 0.75
C ALA A 104 5.49 -14.72 -0.19
N PRO A 105 5.71 -13.42 -0.41
CA PRO A 105 4.86 -12.64 -1.28
C PRO A 105 5.02 -13.05 -2.75
N GLY A 106 3.93 -13.01 -3.51
CA GLY A 106 3.98 -13.16 -4.97
C GLY A 106 4.66 -11.97 -5.66
N LEU A 107 4.99 -12.13 -6.94
CA LEU A 107 5.62 -11.06 -7.74
C LEU A 107 4.80 -9.77 -7.72
N GLY A 108 5.48 -8.65 -7.45
CA GLY A 108 4.84 -7.33 -7.34
C GLY A 108 3.94 -7.13 -6.12
N SER A 109 3.98 -8.03 -5.14
CA SER A 109 3.31 -7.90 -3.85
C SER A 109 4.33 -7.83 -2.72
N THR A 110 3.96 -7.19 -1.61
CA THR A 110 4.71 -7.21 -0.35
C THR A 110 3.95 -7.98 0.75
N LEU A 111 2.83 -8.61 0.38
CA LEU A 111 1.95 -9.30 1.32
C LEU A 111 2.53 -10.65 1.72
N VAL A 112 2.96 -10.75 2.97
CA VAL A 112 3.41 -11.98 3.62
C VAL A 112 2.27 -12.57 4.43
N LYS A 113 2.06 -13.88 4.34
CA LYS A 113 1.12 -14.60 5.21
C LYS A 113 1.91 -15.34 6.27
N ILE A 114 1.65 -14.99 7.53
CA ILE A 114 2.25 -15.59 8.71
C ILE A 114 1.19 -16.48 9.35
N LYS A 115 1.39 -17.79 9.28
CA LYS A 115 0.50 -18.74 9.95
C LYS A 115 1.25 -19.33 11.14
N SER A 116 0.79 -18.98 12.34
CA SER A 116 1.34 -19.46 13.60
C SER A 116 0.42 -20.53 14.19
N ILE A 117 0.98 -21.68 14.53
CA ILE A 117 0.31 -22.81 15.18
C ILE A 117 0.87 -22.93 16.59
N GLY A 118 0.13 -22.47 17.59
CA GLY A 118 0.50 -22.57 18.99
C GLY A 118 -0.03 -23.85 19.65
N THR A 119 0.77 -24.46 20.51
CA THR A 119 0.44 -25.62 21.34
C THR A 119 0.51 -25.26 22.83
N SER A 120 -0.26 -25.98 23.64
CA SER A 120 -0.16 -25.93 25.10
C SER A 120 0.98 -26.83 25.58
N ALA A 121 1.75 -26.38 26.58
CA ALA A 121 2.80 -27.17 27.21
C ALA A 121 2.27 -28.38 28.01
N PHE A 122 1.05 -28.27 28.55
CA PHE A 122 0.45 -29.35 29.34
C PHE A 122 -0.17 -30.44 28.48
N ASP A 123 -0.65 -30.09 27.29
CA ASP A 123 -1.23 -31.04 26.33
C ASP A 123 -1.14 -30.49 24.91
N SER A 124 -0.22 -31.05 24.13
CA SER A 124 0.07 -30.64 22.75
C SER A 124 -1.05 -30.98 21.75
N SER A 125 -2.08 -31.73 22.16
CA SER A 125 -3.28 -31.96 21.33
C SER A 125 -4.15 -30.71 21.23
N TYR A 126 -4.04 -29.77 22.18
CA TYR A 126 -4.70 -28.47 22.09
C TYR A 126 -3.87 -27.51 21.25
N GLN A 127 -4.41 -27.19 20.07
CA GLN A 127 -3.77 -26.28 19.13
C GLN A 127 -4.67 -25.08 18.81
N ARG A 128 -4.03 -23.95 18.51
CA ARG A 128 -4.65 -22.76 17.94
C ARG A 128 -3.84 -22.29 16.74
N LYS A 129 -4.56 -21.82 15.71
CA LYS A 129 -3.96 -21.36 14.46
C LYS A 129 -4.37 -19.92 14.24
N ILE A 130 -3.40 -19.03 14.11
CA ILE A 130 -3.61 -17.62 13.80
C ILE A 130 -2.95 -17.35 12.44
N LEU A 131 -3.73 -16.75 11.53
CA LEU A 131 -3.23 -16.28 10.25
C LEU A 131 -3.18 -14.75 10.29
N SER A 132 -1.97 -14.20 10.20
CA SER A 132 -1.73 -12.77 10.07
C SER A 132 -1.25 -12.46 8.67
N GLN A 133 -1.69 -11.33 8.11
CA GLN A 133 -1.27 -10.83 6.82
C GLN A 133 -0.62 -9.47 7.01
N VAL A 134 0.66 -9.38 6.67
CA VAL A 134 1.45 -8.16 6.84
C VAL A 134 2.05 -7.75 5.50
N ALA A 135 2.18 -6.45 5.27
CA ALA A 135 2.76 -5.92 4.06
C ALA A 135 3.57 -4.66 4.39
N LYS A 136 4.68 -4.46 3.66
CA LYS A 136 5.36 -3.16 3.66
C LYS A 136 4.38 -2.11 3.13
N PRO A 137 4.13 -1.00 3.87
CA PRO A 137 3.27 0.07 3.39
C PRO A 137 3.75 0.58 2.03
N SER A 138 2.84 0.60 1.04
CA SER A 138 3.13 1.17 -0.27
C SER A 138 2.72 2.63 -0.30
N ILE A 139 3.56 3.46 -0.93
CA ILE A 139 3.20 4.82 -1.32
C ILE A 139 1.98 4.84 -2.25
N ALA A 140 1.71 3.75 -2.97
CA ALA A 140 0.54 3.57 -3.83
C ALA A 140 -0.80 3.48 -3.09
N LYS A 141 -0.81 3.66 -1.76
CA LYS A 141 -2.03 3.85 -0.98
C LYS A 141 -2.62 5.26 -1.13
N TYR A 142 -1.80 6.25 -1.46
CA TYR A 142 -2.22 7.65 -1.60
C TYR A 142 -2.62 7.93 -3.04
N SER A 143 -3.79 8.53 -3.26
CA SER A 143 -4.19 9.02 -4.58
C SER A 143 -3.21 10.06 -5.12
N VAL A 144 -2.70 10.92 -4.23
CA VAL A 144 -1.68 11.91 -4.52
C VAL A 144 -0.72 11.96 -3.35
N ALA A 145 0.58 11.93 -3.65
CA ALA A 145 1.58 12.28 -2.67
C ALA A 145 2.65 13.22 -3.23
N GLY A 146 3.24 14.05 -2.37
CA GLY A 146 4.17 15.08 -2.83
C GLY A 146 5.23 15.44 -1.80
N ASN A 147 6.37 15.95 -2.28
CA ASN A 147 7.43 16.43 -1.40
C ASN A 147 7.24 17.92 -1.07
N ASN A 148 6.97 18.75 -2.07
CA ASN A 148 6.85 20.19 -1.91
C ASN A 148 5.38 20.62 -1.87
N ALA A 149 5.12 21.88 -1.55
CA ALA A 149 3.75 22.39 -1.43
C ALA A 149 2.92 22.19 -2.70
N MET A 150 1.64 21.84 -2.53
CA MET A 150 0.71 21.55 -3.63
C MET A 150 -0.60 22.32 -3.48
N ARG A 151 -1.17 22.69 -4.62
CA ARG A 151 -2.50 23.28 -4.72
C ARG A 151 -3.45 22.40 -5.50
N PHE A 152 -4.66 22.25 -4.96
CA PHE A 152 -5.80 21.65 -5.61
C PHE A 152 -6.86 22.75 -5.77
N GLY A 153 -7.15 23.13 -7.01
CA GLY A 153 -8.05 24.25 -7.31
C GLY A 153 -9.53 23.89 -7.18
N ALA A 154 -10.38 24.91 -7.30
CA ALA A 154 -11.83 24.73 -7.33
C ALA A 154 -12.28 23.77 -8.45
N GLY A 155 -13.28 22.94 -8.15
CA GLY A 155 -13.77 21.89 -9.05
C GLY A 155 -12.93 20.60 -9.03
N THR A 156 -11.86 20.54 -8.23
CA THR A 156 -11.12 19.30 -8.00
C THR A 156 -11.89 18.40 -7.02
N GLU A 157 -12.07 17.14 -7.36
CA GLU A 157 -12.70 16.14 -6.50
C GLU A 157 -11.77 14.92 -6.37
N VAL A 158 -11.47 14.49 -5.15
CA VAL A 158 -10.50 13.42 -4.89
C VAL A 158 -11.11 12.35 -3.97
N PHE A 159 -11.10 11.10 -4.44
CA PHE A 159 -11.71 9.95 -3.74
C PHE A 159 -10.72 9.10 -2.92
N GLY A 160 -9.43 9.45 -2.90
CA GLY A 160 -8.40 8.71 -2.16
C GLY A 160 -7.61 9.61 -1.21
N PRO A 161 -6.82 9.02 -0.30
CA PRO A 161 -6.08 9.80 0.68
C PRO A 161 -4.97 10.60 -0.01
N ILE A 162 -4.62 11.75 0.56
CA ILE A 162 -3.60 12.66 0.06
C ILE A 162 -2.52 12.85 1.14
N HIS A 163 -1.25 12.85 0.74
CA HIS A 163 -0.15 13.17 1.66
C HIS A 163 0.95 14.01 1.02
N VAL A 164 1.27 15.18 1.56
CA VAL A 164 2.37 16.01 1.07
C VAL A 164 3.32 16.37 2.21
N ASN A 165 4.64 16.25 2.03
CA ASN A 165 5.60 16.64 3.07
C ASN A 165 5.53 18.15 3.36
N GLY A 166 5.40 18.96 2.31
CA GLY A 166 5.11 20.38 2.38
C GLY A 166 3.63 20.70 2.61
N GLY A 167 3.25 21.94 2.30
CA GLY A 167 1.89 22.44 2.49
C GLY A 167 0.88 22.04 1.43
N ILE A 168 -0.40 22.02 1.78
CA ILE A 168 -1.51 21.75 0.88
C ILE A 168 -2.51 22.89 0.96
N ARG A 169 -2.78 23.54 -0.19
CA ARG A 169 -3.96 24.37 -0.40
C ARG A 169 -5.00 23.55 -1.16
N PHE A 170 -6.15 23.29 -0.55
CA PHE A 170 -7.19 22.46 -1.13
C PHE A 170 -8.50 23.22 -1.23
N ASP A 171 -8.84 23.68 -2.44
CA ASP A 171 -10.04 24.47 -2.74
C ASP A 171 -11.13 23.62 -3.44
N GLY A 172 -11.05 22.29 -3.35
CA GLY A 172 -11.97 21.33 -3.96
C GLY A 172 -12.80 20.53 -2.94
N LEU A 173 -13.16 19.29 -3.28
CA LEU A 173 -13.79 18.31 -2.37
C LEU A 173 -12.91 17.05 -2.19
N ALA A 174 -12.56 16.73 -0.95
CA ALA A 174 -11.81 15.55 -0.57
C ALA A 174 -12.69 14.58 0.22
N HIS A 175 -12.95 13.41 -0.36
CA HIS A 175 -13.74 12.33 0.24
C HIS A 175 -12.96 11.50 1.26
N ASN A 176 -11.63 11.68 1.31
CA ASN A 176 -10.73 10.91 2.17
C ASN A 176 -9.74 11.84 2.90
N ILE A 177 -8.95 11.26 3.80
CA ILE A 177 -8.08 12.02 4.69
C ILE A 177 -6.98 12.75 3.91
N VAL A 178 -6.84 14.04 4.19
CA VAL A 178 -5.78 14.88 3.62
C VAL A 178 -4.73 15.15 4.70
N THR A 179 -3.48 14.82 4.41
CA THR A 179 -2.41 14.87 5.40
C THR A 179 -1.21 15.68 4.91
N SER A 180 -0.60 16.44 5.81
CA SER A 180 0.64 17.18 5.54
C SER A 180 1.71 16.83 6.57
N GLY A 181 2.97 16.77 6.12
CA GLY A 181 4.14 16.69 6.99
C GLY A 181 4.47 18.02 7.66
N ALA A 182 4.08 19.13 7.05
CA ALA A 182 4.26 20.46 7.60
C ALA A 182 3.19 20.77 8.65
N THR A 183 3.59 21.48 9.71
CA THR A 183 2.64 22.11 10.63
C THR A 183 2.06 23.38 10.01
N THR A 184 2.94 24.22 9.46
CA THR A 184 2.62 25.44 8.73
C THR A 184 3.55 25.60 7.54
N TYR A 185 3.15 26.41 6.57
CA TYR A 185 3.97 26.80 5.43
C TYR A 185 3.56 28.18 4.91
N THR A 186 4.31 28.68 3.93
CA THR A 186 3.96 29.90 3.20
C THR A 186 3.34 29.51 1.87
N ASP A 187 2.05 29.82 1.68
CA ASP A 187 1.43 29.74 0.36
C ASP A 187 1.94 30.90 -0.51
N GLY A 188 2.75 30.56 -1.52
CA GLY A 188 3.37 31.50 -2.44
C GLY A 188 2.47 31.94 -3.60
N ASP A 189 1.26 31.41 -3.69
CA ASP A 189 0.33 31.79 -4.76
C ASP A 189 -0.13 33.24 -4.61
N TRP A 190 -0.23 33.95 -5.74
CA TRP A 190 -0.67 35.36 -5.77
C TRP A 190 -2.08 35.55 -5.17
N ASP A 191 -2.93 34.55 -5.30
CA ASP A 191 -4.31 34.52 -4.81
C ASP A 191 -4.47 33.76 -3.48
N ALA A 192 -3.39 33.53 -2.74
CA ALA A 192 -3.43 32.87 -1.44
C ALA A 192 -4.31 33.66 -0.45
N CYS A 193 -5.27 32.97 0.17
CA CYS A 193 -6.07 33.52 1.28
C CYS A 193 -5.23 33.72 2.54
N THR A 194 -4.13 32.98 2.67
CA THR A 194 -3.17 33.08 3.77
C THR A 194 -1.77 33.23 3.18
N LYS A 195 -1.23 34.46 3.16
CA LYS A 195 0.06 34.74 2.51
C LYS A 195 1.28 34.28 3.32
N SER A 196 1.11 34.01 4.61
CA SER A 196 2.16 33.47 5.49
C SER A 196 1.52 32.66 6.62
N ASN A 197 2.28 31.67 7.11
CA ASN A 197 1.88 30.83 8.22
C ASN A 197 0.52 30.13 8.04
N SER A 198 0.23 29.72 6.80
CA SER A 198 -0.87 28.83 6.46
C SER A 198 -0.68 27.49 7.16
N TYR A 199 -1.74 26.83 7.60
CA TYR A 199 -1.62 25.46 8.11
C TYR A 199 -1.13 24.52 7.01
N GLY A 200 -0.44 23.45 7.41
CA GLY A 200 0.05 22.42 6.49
C GLY A 200 -1.04 21.85 5.57
N VAL A 201 -2.30 21.86 6.00
CA VAL A 201 -3.47 21.65 5.13
C VAL A 201 -4.47 22.78 5.38
N HIS A 202 -4.78 23.56 4.35
CA HIS A 202 -5.74 24.67 4.44
C HIS A 202 -6.56 24.82 3.15
N THR A 203 -7.65 25.59 3.23
CA THR A 203 -8.50 25.94 2.10
C THR A 203 -8.78 27.44 2.08
N CYS A 204 -8.86 27.98 0.87
CA CYS A 204 -9.29 29.36 0.60
C CYS A 204 -10.77 29.44 0.18
N LEU A 205 -11.48 28.31 0.16
CA LEU A 205 -12.92 28.27 -0.08
C LEU A 205 -13.66 28.97 1.07
N SER A 206 -14.50 29.96 0.74
CA SER A 206 -15.22 30.77 1.73
C SER A 206 -16.14 29.92 2.63
N PRO A 207 -16.11 30.10 3.97
CA PRO A 207 -15.18 30.97 4.70
C PRO A 207 -13.76 30.40 4.68
N ALA A 208 -12.75 31.18 4.28
CA ALA A 208 -11.37 30.69 4.20
C ALA A 208 -10.83 30.30 5.58
N ASP A 209 -9.87 29.37 5.62
CA ASP A 209 -9.19 29.05 6.87
C ASP A 209 -8.39 30.24 7.40
N PRO A 210 -8.30 30.38 8.73
CA PRO A 210 -7.47 31.40 9.36
C PRO A 210 -5.98 31.03 9.26
N THR A 211 -5.11 31.99 9.55
CA THR A 211 -3.67 31.77 9.70
C THR A 211 -3.33 31.17 11.06
N SER A 212 -2.26 30.38 11.13
CA SER A 212 -1.70 29.91 12.41
C SER A 212 -1.16 31.10 13.22
N PRO A 213 -1.25 31.10 14.58
CA PRO A 213 -1.57 29.99 15.48
C PRO A 213 -3.01 29.99 16.00
N THR A 214 -3.99 30.36 15.18
CA THR A 214 -5.39 30.26 15.57
C THR A 214 -5.82 28.80 15.79
N THR A 215 -7.08 28.54 16.13
CA THR A 215 -7.60 27.17 16.12
C THR A 215 -7.95 26.80 14.68
N LEU A 216 -7.38 25.70 14.17
CA LEU A 216 -7.73 25.18 12.85
C LEU A 216 -9.19 24.70 12.88
N PRO A 217 -10.11 25.33 12.13
CA PRO A 217 -11.52 24.93 12.15
C PRO A 217 -11.71 23.56 11.50
N SER A 218 -12.77 22.86 11.89
CA SER A 218 -13.24 21.69 11.13
C SER A 218 -13.94 22.17 9.87
N ARG A 219 -13.64 21.53 8.73
CA ARG A 219 -14.15 21.90 7.40
C ARG A 219 -14.66 20.66 6.66
N PRO A 220 -15.72 19.98 7.15
CA PRO A 220 -16.26 18.79 6.50
C PRO A 220 -16.90 19.08 5.13
N ASP A 221 -17.15 20.34 4.80
CA ASP A 221 -17.57 20.83 3.48
C ASP A 221 -16.47 20.70 2.41
N VAL A 222 -15.20 20.60 2.81
CA VAL A 222 -14.03 20.45 1.94
C VAL A 222 -13.30 19.13 2.21
N PHE A 223 -13.20 18.73 3.47
CA PHE A 223 -12.49 17.54 3.95
C PHE A 223 -13.47 16.61 4.68
N GLU A 224 -14.21 15.80 3.93
CA GLU A 224 -15.29 14.96 4.50
C GLU A 224 -14.78 13.98 5.56
N ALA A 225 -13.62 13.37 5.31
CA ALA A 225 -12.94 12.47 6.24
C ALA A 225 -11.93 13.17 7.16
N GLY A 226 -11.81 14.50 7.05
CA GLY A 226 -10.92 15.33 7.86
C GLY A 226 -9.51 15.53 7.29
N ARG A 227 -8.72 16.29 8.04
CA ARG A 227 -7.35 16.69 7.69
C ARG A 227 -6.41 16.57 8.88
N LEU A 228 -5.16 16.19 8.62
CA LEU A 228 -4.10 16.10 9.63
C LEU A 228 -2.85 16.86 9.17
N ILE A 229 -2.18 17.50 10.13
CA ILE A 229 -0.92 18.22 9.93
C ILE A 229 0.18 17.57 10.79
N SER A 230 1.44 17.94 10.56
CA SER A 230 2.59 17.42 11.32
C SER A 230 2.70 15.88 11.29
N GLN A 231 2.34 15.26 10.17
CA GLN A 231 2.42 13.81 9.97
C GLN A 231 3.84 13.38 9.55
N PRO A 232 4.23 12.10 9.72
CA PRO A 232 5.52 11.60 9.23
C PRO A 232 5.68 11.83 7.73
N THR A 233 6.84 12.35 7.32
CA THR A 233 7.17 12.65 5.92
C THR A 233 7.57 11.41 5.12
N ILE A 234 7.26 11.40 3.82
CA ILE A 234 7.74 10.42 2.84
C ILE A 234 9.18 10.77 2.44
N ASP A 235 10.09 9.80 2.46
CA ASP A 235 11.46 10.01 1.96
C ASP A 235 11.51 9.87 0.43
N PHE A 236 11.59 11.01 -0.26
CA PHE A 236 11.73 11.07 -1.72
C PHE A 236 13.18 10.87 -2.20
N SER A 237 14.17 11.03 -1.32
CA SER A 237 15.59 10.93 -1.70
C SER A 237 16.01 9.48 -1.97
N GLY A 238 15.40 8.52 -1.28
CA GLY A 238 15.60 7.09 -1.45
C GLY A 238 15.28 6.56 -2.86
N PHE A 239 14.45 7.26 -3.65
CA PHE A 239 14.07 6.81 -4.99
C PHE A 239 15.25 6.67 -5.96
N THR A 240 16.35 7.42 -5.76
CA THR A 240 17.54 7.30 -6.63
C THR A 240 18.21 5.93 -6.47
N THR A 241 18.28 5.43 -5.24
CA THR A 241 18.83 4.10 -4.93
C THR A 241 17.94 3.02 -5.54
N ASP A 242 16.62 3.19 -5.45
CA ASP A 242 15.66 2.26 -6.04
C ASP A 242 15.76 2.19 -7.57
N LEU A 243 16.01 3.33 -8.25
CA LEU A 243 16.25 3.35 -9.70
C LEU A 243 17.48 2.53 -10.11
N ALA A 244 18.56 2.57 -9.33
CA ALA A 244 19.75 1.76 -9.59
C ALA A 244 19.48 0.26 -9.44
N ILE A 245 18.67 -0.12 -8.44
CA ILE A 245 18.22 -1.51 -8.24
C ILE A 245 17.35 -1.96 -9.42
N LEU A 246 16.42 -1.11 -9.87
CA LEU A 246 15.56 -1.40 -11.03
C LEU A 246 16.38 -1.59 -12.31
N LYS A 247 17.39 -0.76 -12.57
CA LYS A 247 18.31 -0.93 -13.70
C LYS A 247 19.04 -2.27 -13.64
N SER A 248 19.62 -2.61 -12.48
CA SER A 248 20.33 -3.88 -12.30
C SER A 248 19.42 -5.08 -12.54
N ASN A 249 18.18 -5.05 -12.02
CA ASN A 249 17.21 -6.13 -12.21
C ASN A 249 16.72 -6.22 -13.67
N ALA A 250 16.57 -5.09 -14.36
CA ALA A 250 16.20 -5.04 -15.77
C ALA A 250 17.29 -5.60 -16.70
N GLN A 251 18.55 -5.52 -16.31
CA GLN A 251 19.70 -6.05 -17.05
C GLN A 251 19.86 -7.58 -16.92
N THR A 252 19.12 -8.22 -16.01
CA THR A 252 19.09 -9.69 -15.90
C THR A 252 18.30 -10.31 -17.05
N SER A 253 18.46 -11.63 -17.29
CA SER A 253 17.68 -12.36 -18.29
C SER A 253 16.16 -12.35 -18.05
N ASN A 254 15.73 -12.00 -16.84
CA ASN A 254 14.33 -11.95 -16.43
C ASN A 254 13.72 -10.57 -16.59
N GLY A 255 14.52 -9.55 -16.91
CA GLY A 255 14.11 -8.16 -17.11
C GLY A 255 14.21 -7.72 -18.56
N PHE A 256 13.80 -6.48 -18.82
CA PHE A 256 13.98 -5.85 -20.13
C PHE A 256 14.68 -4.51 -20.00
N TYR A 257 15.88 -4.42 -20.55
CA TYR A 257 16.69 -3.21 -20.54
C TYR A 257 16.99 -2.72 -21.96
N ARG A 258 16.91 -1.41 -22.18
CA ARG A 258 17.46 -0.73 -23.36
C ARG A 258 18.23 0.52 -22.93
N ASP A 259 19.38 0.70 -23.56
CA ASP A 259 20.16 1.92 -23.50
C ASP A 259 19.48 3.05 -24.31
N ALA A 260 20.16 4.18 -24.46
CA ALA A 260 19.66 5.30 -25.26
C ALA A 260 19.39 4.86 -26.72
N ALA A 261 18.38 5.45 -27.36
CA ALA A 261 17.94 5.00 -28.68
C ALA A 261 19.01 5.12 -29.79
N GLY A 262 20.04 5.93 -29.55
CA GLY A 262 21.16 6.19 -30.46
C GLY A 262 20.93 7.38 -31.37
N SER A 263 21.92 7.69 -32.22
CA SER A 263 21.85 8.83 -33.15
C SER A 263 20.70 8.70 -34.14
N GLY A 264 19.94 9.78 -34.32
CA GLY A 264 18.80 9.83 -35.25
C GLY A 264 17.45 9.46 -34.64
N TYR A 265 17.41 9.17 -33.34
CA TYR A 265 16.19 8.89 -32.60
C TYR A 265 16.08 9.81 -31.38
N VAL A 266 14.86 10.01 -30.89
CA VAL A 266 14.54 10.92 -29.78
C VAL A 266 13.99 10.22 -28.54
N GLY A 267 13.87 8.90 -28.60
CA GLY A 267 13.37 8.06 -27.51
C GLY A 267 12.79 6.74 -28.01
N TYR A 268 12.06 6.07 -27.12
CA TYR A 268 11.33 4.83 -27.41
C TYR A 268 9.83 5.00 -27.27
N HIS A 269 9.07 4.15 -27.94
CA HIS A 269 7.64 4.03 -27.76
C HIS A 269 7.30 2.56 -27.49
N ILE A 270 6.60 2.32 -26.38
CA ILE A 270 6.16 1.00 -25.93
C ILE A 270 4.64 0.93 -26.06
N VAL A 271 4.16 -0.03 -26.84
CA VAL A 271 2.73 -0.31 -27.00
C VAL A 271 2.41 -1.63 -26.29
N LEU A 272 1.72 -1.56 -25.15
CA LEU A 272 1.35 -2.73 -24.35
C LEU A 272 0.16 -3.47 -24.97
N LYS A 273 0.21 -4.81 -24.94
CA LYS A 273 -0.84 -5.69 -25.47
C LYS A 273 -1.37 -6.63 -24.41
N THR A 274 -2.59 -7.12 -24.63
CA THR A 274 -3.32 -8.03 -23.73
C THR A 274 -2.94 -9.50 -23.88
N ASN A 275 -1.88 -9.81 -24.62
CA ASN A 275 -1.37 -11.17 -24.87
C ASN A 275 0.02 -11.38 -24.24
N ASP A 276 0.31 -10.68 -23.15
CA ASP A 276 1.59 -10.68 -22.44
C ASP A 276 2.80 -10.25 -23.29
N THR A 277 2.57 -9.36 -24.26
CA THR A 277 3.64 -8.80 -25.10
C THR A 277 3.53 -7.28 -25.23
N PHE A 278 4.61 -6.66 -25.70
CA PHE A 278 4.61 -5.27 -26.14
C PHE A 278 5.38 -5.11 -27.45
N ASP A 279 4.99 -4.11 -28.23
CA ASP A 279 5.81 -3.64 -29.34
C ASP A 279 6.74 -2.53 -28.87
N LEU A 280 8.00 -2.61 -29.27
CA LEU A 280 8.98 -1.57 -29.04
C LEU A 280 9.28 -0.86 -30.35
N TYR A 281 9.15 0.45 -30.35
CA TYR A 281 9.56 1.32 -31.45
C TYR A 281 10.67 2.26 -30.98
N LYS A 282 11.57 2.63 -31.89
CA LYS A 282 12.40 3.82 -31.73
C LYS A 282 11.68 5.00 -32.38
N ILE A 283 11.61 6.13 -31.70
CA ILE A 283 10.97 7.35 -32.19
C ILE A 283 11.97 8.11 -33.06
N ASN A 284 11.65 8.30 -34.34
CA ASN A 284 12.53 9.00 -35.29
C ASN A 284 12.43 10.52 -35.08
N SER A 285 11.22 11.04 -34.81
CA SER A 285 10.98 12.47 -34.60
C SER A 285 9.73 12.74 -33.77
N TRP A 286 9.73 13.87 -33.07
CA TRP A 286 8.54 14.44 -32.44
C TRP A 286 7.66 15.16 -33.48
N ALA A 287 6.36 15.23 -33.22
CA ALA A 287 5.42 16.02 -34.03
C ALA A 287 5.77 17.51 -33.95
N SER A 288 5.45 18.26 -35.01
CA SER A 288 5.64 19.70 -35.02
C SER A 288 4.80 20.36 -33.93
N LEU A 289 5.36 21.34 -33.23
CA LEU A 289 4.64 22.18 -32.28
C LEU A 289 3.59 23.07 -32.98
N GLY A 290 3.73 23.33 -34.28
CA GLY A 290 2.89 24.29 -35.00
C GLY A 290 2.96 25.65 -34.32
N ASP A 291 1.79 26.23 -34.01
CA ASP A 291 1.66 27.51 -33.32
C ASP A 291 1.76 27.41 -31.79
N CYS A 292 1.94 26.21 -31.25
CA CYS A 292 2.09 25.99 -29.81
C CYS A 292 3.53 26.33 -29.35
N SER A 293 3.66 26.90 -28.17
CA SER A 293 4.93 27.26 -27.52
C SER A 293 4.87 26.97 -26.00
N GLY A 294 5.87 27.39 -25.22
CA GLY A 294 5.93 27.15 -23.76
C GLY A 294 6.70 25.89 -23.33
N THR A 295 6.99 25.01 -24.29
CA THR A 295 7.88 23.85 -24.13
C THR A 295 8.73 23.67 -25.40
N SER A 296 9.86 22.98 -25.27
CA SER A 296 10.82 22.77 -26.36
C SER A 296 10.41 21.71 -27.38
N SER A 297 9.40 20.89 -27.08
CA SER A 297 8.93 19.81 -27.96
C SER A 297 7.44 19.54 -27.75
N SER A 298 6.79 18.97 -28.78
CA SER A 298 5.41 18.48 -28.68
C SER A 298 5.30 17.24 -27.79
N TRP A 299 6.40 16.50 -27.58
CA TRP A 299 6.40 15.23 -26.85
C TRP A 299 5.35 14.23 -27.38
N SER A 300 5.04 14.34 -28.67
CA SER A 300 4.08 13.50 -29.37
C SER A 300 4.78 12.80 -30.52
N VAL A 301 4.55 11.50 -30.70
CA VAL A 301 5.24 10.71 -31.73
C VAL A 301 4.79 11.18 -33.13
N ASN A 302 5.75 11.46 -34.02
CA ASN A 302 5.47 11.73 -35.44
C ASN A 302 5.74 10.50 -36.30
N THR A 303 7.02 10.11 -36.35
CA THR A 303 7.47 8.93 -37.08
C THR A 303 8.29 8.04 -36.17
N GLN A 304 8.18 6.73 -36.37
CA GLN A 304 8.82 5.73 -35.53
C GLN A 304 9.15 4.47 -36.34
N THR A 305 10.10 3.69 -35.83
CA THR A 305 10.61 2.48 -36.48
C THR A 305 10.47 1.29 -35.54
N LEU A 306 9.73 0.26 -35.96
CA LEU A 306 9.53 -0.96 -35.16
C LEU A 306 10.87 -1.67 -34.93
N GLN A 307 11.14 -2.00 -33.67
CA GLN A 307 12.30 -2.81 -33.28
C GLN A 307 11.92 -4.29 -33.13
N GLY A 308 10.68 -4.55 -32.71
CA GLY A 308 10.13 -5.90 -32.59
C GLY A 308 8.99 -5.99 -31.59
N ASN A 309 8.41 -7.19 -31.49
CA ASN A 309 7.48 -7.58 -30.44
C ASN A 309 8.24 -8.40 -29.40
N TYR A 310 8.06 -8.06 -28.12
CA TYR A 310 8.76 -8.68 -27.01
C TYR A 310 7.74 -9.18 -25.97
N GLN A 311 8.04 -10.32 -25.36
CA GLN A 311 7.26 -10.83 -24.23
C GLN A 311 7.46 -9.92 -23.01
N PHE A 312 6.45 -9.85 -22.14
CA PHE A 312 6.62 -9.19 -20.85
C PHE A 312 7.74 -9.88 -20.04
N PRO A 313 8.65 -9.10 -19.42
CA PRO A 313 9.71 -9.67 -18.60
C PRO A 313 9.11 -10.42 -17.41
N SER A 314 9.69 -11.58 -17.05
CA SER A 314 9.18 -12.42 -15.96
C SER A 314 9.31 -11.76 -14.59
N ASN A 315 10.27 -10.85 -14.40
CA ASN A 315 10.36 -10.02 -13.20
C ASN A 315 9.46 -8.77 -13.25
N GLY A 316 8.78 -8.52 -14.36
CA GLY A 316 7.89 -7.37 -14.57
C GLY A 316 8.59 -6.03 -14.74
N ILE A 317 9.92 -5.97 -14.90
CA ILE A 317 10.68 -4.72 -14.94
C ILE A 317 11.13 -4.40 -16.37
N ILE A 318 10.75 -3.21 -16.84
CA ILE A 318 11.21 -2.61 -18.09
C ILE A 318 11.95 -1.31 -17.74
N PHE A 319 13.21 -1.19 -18.16
CA PHE A 319 14.05 -0.03 -17.90
C PHE A 319 14.63 0.53 -19.20
N ILE A 320 14.38 1.80 -19.47
CA ILE A 320 14.79 2.50 -20.69
C ILE A 320 15.64 3.72 -20.31
N GLU A 321 16.86 3.83 -20.85
CA GLU A 321 17.75 4.98 -20.60
C GLU A 321 17.48 6.18 -21.51
N ASP A 322 16.23 6.33 -21.92
CA ASP A 322 15.79 7.42 -22.77
C ASP A 322 14.36 7.84 -22.43
N ASN A 323 13.89 8.92 -23.06
CA ASN A 323 12.47 9.26 -22.98
C ASN A 323 11.63 8.13 -23.58
N VAL A 324 10.54 7.77 -22.92
CA VAL A 324 9.66 6.70 -23.37
C VAL A 324 8.22 7.20 -23.49
N VAL A 325 7.58 6.91 -24.61
CA VAL A 325 6.14 7.03 -24.78
C VAL A 325 5.52 5.68 -24.46
N ILE A 326 4.40 5.65 -23.73
CA ILE A 326 3.73 4.40 -23.34
C ILE A 326 2.22 4.57 -23.57
N ASP A 327 1.63 3.58 -24.22
CA ASP A 327 0.19 3.40 -24.30
C ASP A 327 -0.19 1.92 -24.44
N GLY A 328 -1.49 1.63 -24.38
CA GLY A 328 -2.05 0.30 -24.62
C GLY A 328 -2.80 -0.29 -23.42
N GLN A 329 -2.94 -1.61 -23.41
CA GLN A 329 -3.74 -2.32 -22.44
C GLN A 329 -3.06 -3.62 -22.00
N ILE A 330 -3.17 -3.96 -20.73
CA ILE A 330 -2.64 -5.21 -20.15
C ILE A 330 -3.76 -6.10 -19.63
N ASN A 331 -3.49 -7.41 -19.51
CA ASN A 331 -4.42 -8.39 -18.97
C ASN A 331 -3.68 -9.48 -18.17
N GLY A 332 -3.96 -9.60 -16.87
CA GLY A 332 -3.30 -10.50 -15.94
C GLY A 332 -1.85 -10.18 -15.62
N ALA A 333 -1.35 -8.99 -15.98
CA ALA A 333 0.08 -8.68 -15.95
C ALA A 333 0.45 -7.59 -14.94
N ARG A 334 1.70 -7.64 -14.45
CA ARG A 334 2.27 -6.66 -13.52
C ARG A 334 3.58 -6.10 -14.05
N LEU A 335 3.58 -4.83 -14.43
CA LEU A 335 4.73 -4.16 -15.04
C LEU A 335 5.16 -2.92 -14.26
N THR A 336 6.47 -2.75 -14.11
CA THR A 336 7.11 -1.50 -13.68
C THR A 336 7.98 -1.00 -14.82
N ILE A 337 7.59 0.13 -15.42
CA ILE A 337 8.28 0.72 -16.56
C ILE A 337 8.96 2.01 -16.11
N THR A 338 10.28 2.06 -16.29
CA THR A 338 11.11 3.13 -15.79
C THR A 338 11.85 3.82 -16.95
N ALA A 339 11.81 5.15 -16.96
CA ALA A 339 12.62 5.98 -17.84
C ALA A 339 13.60 6.80 -16.99
N ALA A 340 14.87 6.43 -17.03
CA ALA A 340 15.93 7.08 -16.25
C ALA A 340 17.30 6.84 -16.88
N ASP A 341 18.15 7.86 -16.84
CA ASP A 341 19.55 7.75 -17.27
C ASP A 341 20.46 7.59 -16.04
N LEU A 342 21.27 6.52 -16.02
CA LEU A 342 22.16 6.20 -14.90
C LEU A 342 23.59 5.88 -15.40
N PRO A 343 24.65 6.46 -14.79
CA PRO A 343 24.65 7.31 -13.59
C PRO A 343 23.93 8.65 -13.80
N VAL A 344 23.32 9.17 -12.74
CA VAL A 344 22.46 10.37 -12.82
C VAL A 344 23.22 11.52 -13.50
N PRO A 345 22.73 12.04 -14.65
CA PRO A 345 23.39 13.14 -15.34
C PRO A 345 23.52 14.37 -14.45
N SER A 346 24.63 15.10 -14.56
CA SER A 346 24.84 16.34 -13.78
C SER A 346 23.88 17.48 -14.18
N ASN A 347 23.34 17.44 -15.40
CA ASN A 347 22.37 18.41 -15.90
C ASN A 347 20.95 17.83 -15.84
N PRO A 348 20.06 18.39 -14.99
CA PRO A 348 18.65 17.95 -14.89
C PRO A 348 17.84 18.06 -16.19
N ALA A 349 18.30 18.85 -17.17
CA ALA A 349 17.68 18.91 -18.48
C ALA A 349 17.72 17.56 -19.22
N ASN A 350 18.72 16.72 -18.91
CA ASN A 350 18.92 15.40 -19.51
C ASN A 350 18.14 14.28 -18.84
N TYR A 351 17.46 14.55 -17.73
CA TYR A 351 16.62 13.56 -17.06
C TYR A 351 15.49 13.09 -17.99
N LYS A 352 15.17 11.80 -17.89
CA LYS A 352 14.24 11.14 -18.82
C LYS A 352 12.80 11.19 -18.33
N ASN A 353 11.87 11.36 -19.27
CA ASN A 353 10.43 11.39 -19.00
C ASN A 353 9.78 10.09 -19.44
N VAL A 354 8.73 9.71 -18.71
CA VAL A 354 7.67 8.84 -19.23
C VAL A 354 6.59 9.74 -19.80
N ILE A 355 6.12 9.44 -21.01
CA ILE A 355 5.16 10.24 -21.75
C ILE A 355 3.95 9.39 -22.09
N ILE A 356 2.74 9.91 -21.88
CA ILE A 356 1.50 9.20 -22.16
C ILE A 356 0.64 10.08 -23.06
N ASN A 357 0.37 9.62 -24.28
CA ASN A 357 -0.43 10.34 -25.26
C ASN A 357 -1.78 9.66 -25.53
N ASN A 358 -1.84 8.33 -25.42
CA ASN A 358 -3.08 7.57 -25.56
C ASN A 358 -3.37 6.78 -24.28
N ASP A 359 -4.58 6.23 -24.22
CA ASP A 359 -5.08 5.45 -23.11
C ASP A 359 -4.11 4.34 -22.67
N LEU A 360 -3.96 4.25 -21.35
CA LEU A 360 -3.26 3.18 -20.67
C LEU A 360 -4.25 2.52 -19.73
N SER A 361 -4.68 1.30 -20.03
CA SER A 361 -5.83 0.69 -19.36
C SER A 361 -5.58 -0.70 -18.80
N TYR A 362 -6.34 -1.04 -17.75
CA TYR A 362 -6.47 -2.40 -17.24
C TYR A 362 -7.67 -3.11 -17.89
N THR A 363 -7.61 -4.43 -17.97
CA THR A 363 -8.79 -5.26 -18.26
C THR A 363 -9.57 -5.60 -16.99
N SER A 364 -8.89 -5.73 -15.85
CA SER A 364 -9.50 -6.01 -14.55
C SER A 364 -9.03 -5.05 -13.45
N TYR A 365 -9.91 -4.78 -12.49
CA TYR A 365 -9.64 -3.90 -11.34
C TYR A 365 -9.57 -4.67 -10.00
N ASP A 366 -9.47 -6.00 -10.05
CA ASP A 366 -9.31 -6.90 -8.91
C ASP A 366 -7.85 -7.03 -8.43
N SER A 367 -6.95 -6.17 -8.92
CA SER A 367 -5.50 -6.19 -8.67
C SER A 367 -4.73 -7.30 -9.39
N THR A 368 -5.32 -8.01 -10.36
CA THR A 368 -4.55 -8.87 -11.28
C THR A 368 -3.68 -8.04 -12.22
N ASP A 369 -4.24 -6.94 -12.75
CA ASP A 369 -3.54 -5.95 -13.56
C ASP A 369 -2.85 -4.88 -12.70
N SER A 370 -1.60 -4.55 -13.02
CA SER A 370 -0.89 -3.44 -12.39
C SER A 370 0.20 -2.85 -13.30
N ILE A 371 0.18 -1.53 -13.48
CA ILE A 371 1.25 -0.79 -14.15
C ILE A 371 1.81 0.28 -13.20
N GLY A 372 3.11 0.24 -12.96
CA GLY A 372 3.87 1.30 -12.32
C GLY A 372 4.74 2.04 -13.34
N LEU A 373 4.61 3.36 -13.42
CA LEU A 373 5.41 4.20 -14.30
C LEU A 373 6.31 5.11 -13.47
N ILE A 374 7.62 5.08 -13.74
CA ILE A 374 8.61 5.85 -13.01
C ILE A 374 9.42 6.68 -14.00
N GLY A 375 9.25 8.00 -13.95
CA GLY A 375 10.08 8.95 -14.71
C GLY A 375 11.12 9.59 -13.79
N GLN A 376 12.39 9.54 -14.19
CA GLN A 376 13.46 10.26 -13.51
C GLN A 376 13.17 11.77 -13.48
N LYS A 377 12.72 12.34 -14.60
CA LYS A 377 12.25 13.73 -14.65
C LYS A 377 10.81 13.81 -14.20
N GLY A 378 9.90 13.25 -15.00
CA GLY A 378 8.47 13.29 -14.74
C GLY A 378 7.69 12.26 -15.54
N VAL A 379 6.41 12.13 -15.19
CA VAL A 379 5.42 11.40 -15.99
C VAL A 379 4.46 12.42 -16.58
N MET A 380 4.53 12.60 -17.89
CA MET A 380 3.96 13.76 -18.55
C MET A 380 3.00 13.37 -19.66
N VAL A 381 1.95 14.17 -19.84
CA VAL A 381 1.08 14.08 -21.01
C VAL A 381 1.61 15.03 -22.09
N GLY A 382 1.77 14.52 -23.32
CA GLY A 382 2.23 15.30 -24.47
C GLY A 382 1.18 16.23 -25.06
N MET A 383 1.53 16.85 -26.19
CA MET A 383 0.68 17.85 -26.85
C MET A 383 -0.54 17.22 -27.52
N ILE A 384 -0.28 16.21 -28.36
CA ILE A 384 -1.27 15.44 -29.11
C ILE A 384 -1.61 14.21 -28.25
N SER A 385 -2.38 14.44 -27.20
CA SER A 385 -3.00 13.39 -26.38
C SER A 385 -4.43 13.16 -26.80
N GLU A 386 -5.07 12.06 -26.38
CA GLU A 386 -6.53 11.90 -26.54
C GLU A 386 -7.33 12.99 -25.81
N ASP A 387 -8.57 13.24 -26.25
CA ASP A 387 -9.47 14.23 -25.63
C ASP A 387 -10.00 13.78 -24.26
N ASN A 388 -10.13 12.46 -24.09
CA ASN A 388 -10.54 11.80 -22.85
C ASN A 388 -9.48 10.78 -22.47
N LEU A 389 -8.27 11.26 -22.14
CA LEU A 389 -7.16 10.40 -21.78
C LEU A 389 -7.41 9.70 -20.44
N LYS A 390 -7.41 8.37 -20.45
CA LYS A 390 -7.52 7.49 -19.29
C LYS A 390 -6.19 6.83 -18.98
N ILE A 391 -5.74 6.99 -17.74
CA ILE A 391 -4.48 6.41 -17.26
C ILE A 391 -4.75 5.56 -16.03
N ASP A 392 -4.76 4.24 -16.22
CA ASP A 392 -4.79 3.22 -15.17
C ASP A 392 -3.34 2.80 -14.85
N ALA A 393 -2.69 3.53 -13.96
CA ALA A 393 -1.32 3.25 -13.51
C ALA A 393 -1.02 3.88 -12.14
N ALA A 394 0.05 3.46 -11.47
CA ALA A 394 0.71 4.23 -10.43
C ALA A 394 1.83 5.06 -11.07
N LEU A 395 1.83 6.38 -10.85
CA LEU A 395 2.68 7.34 -11.55
C LEU A 395 3.65 8.01 -10.58
N ILE A 396 4.95 7.89 -10.86
CA ILE A 396 6.01 8.41 -10.02
C ILE A 396 6.92 9.33 -10.81
N ALA A 397 7.04 10.59 -10.39
CA ALA A 397 8.03 11.53 -10.85
C ALA A 397 9.06 11.79 -9.74
N GLN A 398 10.34 11.53 -10.02
CA GLN A 398 11.40 11.70 -9.02
C GLN A 398 11.79 13.18 -8.81
N ASN A 399 11.75 14.01 -9.87
CA ASN A 399 12.33 15.38 -9.82
C ASN A 399 11.42 16.54 -10.27
N ASP A 400 10.48 16.33 -11.18
CA ASP A 400 9.56 17.38 -11.63
C ASP A 400 8.14 17.05 -11.16
N ARG A 401 7.28 16.57 -12.06
CA ARG A 401 5.87 16.34 -11.74
C ARG A 401 5.25 15.21 -12.54
N VAL A 402 4.12 14.75 -12.02
CA VAL A 402 3.10 14.04 -12.80
C VAL A 402 2.11 15.09 -13.29
N GLY A 403 1.89 15.19 -14.60
CA GLY A 403 0.95 16.16 -15.14
C GLY A 403 1.08 16.33 -16.64
N ARG A 404 0.80 17.54 -17.14
CA ARG A 404 0.90 17.88 -18.56
C ARG A 404 1.99 18.90 -18.80
N PHE A 405 2.65 18.82 -19.96
CA PHE A 405 3.54 19.89 -20.40
C PHE A 405 2.76 21.19 -20.61
N TYR A 406 3.43 22.33 -20.41
CA TYR A 406 2.81 23.64 -20.52
C TYR A 406 2.84 24.11 -21.98
N TYR A 407 1.69 24.06 -22.64
CA TYR A 407 1.51 24.51 -24.02
C TYR A 407 0.71 25.82 -24.04
N ILE A 408 1.26 26.86 -24.67
CA ILE A 408 0.64 28.18 -24.83
C ILE A 408 0.63 28.61 -26.29
N GLY A 409 -0.21 29.60 -26.61
CA GLY A 409 -0.34 30.16 -27.97
C GLY A 409 -1.81 30.47 -28.29
N GLY A 410 -2.08 31.64 -28.88
CA GLY A 410 -3.44 32.10 -29.18
C GLY A 410 -4.23 31.10 -30.04
N SER A 411 -3.57 30.57 -31.07
CA SER A 411 -4.08 29.58 -32.03
C SER A 411 -3.72 28.12 -31.70
N CYS A 412 -3.13 27.83 -30.54
CA CYS A 412 -2.81 26.46 -30.15
C CYS A 412 -4.10 25.68 -29.83
N THR A 413 -4.58 24.88 -30.78
CA THR A 413 -5.80 24.03 -30.63
C THR A 413 -5.69 23.05 -29.47
N TYR A 414 -4.47 22.67 -29.09
CA TYR A 414 -4.18 21.69 -28.04
C TYR A 414 -3.97 22.33 -26.66
N LYS A 415 -4.19 23.63 -26.47
CA LYS A 415 -3.93 24.31 -25.18
C LYS A 415 -4.79 23.76 -24.04
N ASN A 416 -6.05 23.41 -24.31
CA ASN A 416 -7.00 22.89 -23.32
C ASN A 416 -7.43 21.47 -23.72
N ARG A 417 -7.04 20.46 -22.94
CA ARG A 417 -7.56 19.08 -23.02
C ARG A 417 -7.86 18.55 -21.63
N SER A 418 -8.94 17.79 -21.51
CA SER A 418 -9.33 17.13 -20.27
C SER A 418 -8.52 15.85 -20.10
N VAL A 419 -7.93 15.64 -18.93
CA VAL A 419 -7.20 14.41 -18.60
C VAL A 419 -7.92 13.73 -17.45
N ASN A 420 -8.39 12.49 -17.64
CA ASN A 420 -9.08 11.72 -16.62
C ASN A 420 -8.11 10.71 -16.00
N LEU A 421 -7.51 11.08 -14.87
CA LEU A 421 -6.57 10.22 -14.15
C LEU A 421 -7.32 9.27 -13.22
N ARG A 422 -7.41 7.99 -13.59
CA ARG A 422 -7.80 6.90 -12.69
C ARG A 422 -6.55 6.24 -12.09
N CYS A 423 -5.77 7.09 -11.43
CA CYS A 423 -4.47 6.74 -10.90
C CYS A 423 -4.59 6.38 -9.41
N LYS A 424 -3.91 5.30 -8.98
CA LYS A 424 -3.79 4.98 -7.54
C LYS A 424 -2.77 5.86 -6.81
N LEU A 425 -1.85 6.55 -7.53
CA LEU A 425 -0.82 7.43 -6.96
C LEU A 425 -0.19 8.35 -8.01
N ALA A 426 -0.28 9.67 -7.82
CA ALA A 426 0.57 10.64 -8.50
C ALA A 426 1.60 11.22 -7.52
N LEU A 427 2.90 11.00 -7.76
CA LEU A 427 3.98 11.60 -6.97
C LEU A 427 4.57 12.85 -7.62
N ARG A 428 4.67 13.94 -6.86
CA ARG A 428 5.39 15.16 -7.26
C ARG A 428 6.51 15.49 -6.27
N SER A 429 7.75 15.36 -6.69
CA SER A 429 8.91 15.86 -5.95
C SER A 429 9.49 17.01 -6.72
N THR A 430 9.25 18.25 -6.31
CA THR A 430 9.96 19.42 -6.86
C THR A 430 10.86 19.97 -5.76
N THR A 431 12.18 19.86 -5.92
CA THR A 431 13.12 20.73 -5.20
C THR A 431 12.91 22.18 -5.58
#